data_AF-A0A1M7KE83-F1
#
_entry.id   AF-A0A1M7KE83-F1
#
_cell.length_a   1.000
_cell.length_b   1.000
_cell.length_c   1.000
_cell.angle_alpha   90.00
_cell.angle_beta   90.00
_cell.angle_gamma   90.00
#
_symmetry.space_group_name_H-M   'P 1'
#
loop_
_entity.id
_entity.type
_entity.pdbx_description
1 polymer ?
#
loop_
_entity_poly.entity_id
_entity_poly.type
_entity_poly.pdbx_seq_one_letter_code
_entity_poly.pdbx_strand_id
1 'polypeptide(L)'
;MAKKCNCNRPKKDNKSILREIEEAKNELQIAEKAFQWAKNEPEEIDAAIARLEAAMFRYNVLIKKAKEMGIKLDKVTMYSILLK
;
A
#
# COMPACT_ATOMS: atom_id res chain seq x y z
N MET A 1 29.77 -16.53 -28.26
CA MET A 1 28.86 -15.43 -27.86
C MET A 1 27.83 -16.00 -26.89
N ALA A 2 27.97 -15.71 -25.60
CA ALA A 2 27.08 -16.27 -24.57
C ALA A 2 25.68 -15.64 -24.70
N LYS A 3 24.66 -16.49 -24.87
CA LYS A 3 23.25 -16.12 -24.86
C LYS A 3 22.93 -15.34 -23.59
N LYS A 4 22.59 -14.06 -23.74
CA LYS A 4 22.03 -13.23 -22.67
C LYS A 4 20.64 -13.80 -22.36
N CYS A 5 20.54 -14.62 -21.31
CA CYS A 5 19.26 -15.08 -20.79
C CYS A 5 18.49 -13.85 -20.31
N ASN A 6 17.51 -13.42 -21.10
CA ASN A 6 16.59 -12.36 -20.72
C ASN A 6 15.54 -12.96 -19.79
N CYS A 7 15.86 -13.07 -18.51
CA CYS A 7 14.92 -13.49 -17.46
C CYS A 7 14.01 -12.30 -17.09
N ASN A 8 13.13 -11.88 -17.99
CA ASN A 8 12.10 -10.90 -17.69
C ASN A 8 10.72 -11.57 -17.59
N ARG A 9 10.49 -12.29 -16.49
CA ARG A 9 9.15 -12.75 -16.08
C ARG A 9 9.06 -12.53 -14.57
N PRO A 10 8.34 -11.47 -14.14
CA PRO A 10 6.97 -11.69 -13.68
C PRO A 10 6.03 -10.53 -14.10
N LYS A 11 5.07 -10.79 -14.99
CA LYS A 11 4.04 -9.79 -15.37
C LYS A 11 2.68 -10.02 -14.69
N LYS A 12 2.48 -11.13 -13.96
CA LYS A 12 1.17 -11.51 -13.40
C LYS A 12 1.07 -11.20 -11.91
N ASP A 13 2.13 -11.45 -11.14
CA ASP A 13 2.15 -11.31 -9.68
C ASP A 13 2.20 -9.83 -9.24
N ASN A 14 2.89 -8.99 -9.99
CA ASN A 14 3.03 -7.57 -9.69
C ASN A 14 1.69 -6.82 -9.70
N LYS A 15 0.74 -7.25 -10.54
CA LYS A 15 -0.56 -6.60 -10.68
C LYS A 15 -1.47 -6.91 -9.49
N SER A 16 -1.34 -8.10 -8.90
CA SER A 16 -2.09 -8.50 -7.71
C SER A 16 -1.63 -7.74 -6.47
N ILE A 17 -0.33 -7.63 -6.23
CA ILE A 17 0.20 -6.87 -5.10
C ILE A 17 -0.10 -5.37 -5.21
N LEU A 18 -0.01 -4.80 -6.41
CA LEU A 18 -0.40 -3.39 -6.60
C LEU A 18 -1.88 -3.16 -6.26
N ARG A 19 -2.77 -4.11 -6.61
CA ARG A 19 -4.19 -4.04 -6.24
C ARG A 19 -4.38 -4.16 -4.74
N GLU A 20 -3.71 -5.11 -4.09
CA GLU A 20 -3.77 -5.26 -2.62
C GLU A 20 -3.26 -4.01 -1.89
N ILE A 21 -2.22 -3.35 -2.42
CA ILE A 21 -1.70 -2.07 -1.87
C ILE A 21 -2.74 -0.96 -2.02
N GLU A 22 -3.42 -0.88 -3.17
CA GLU A 22 -4.48 0.10 -3.41
C GLU A 22 -5.70 -0.14 -2.51
N GLU A 23 -6.11 -1.40 -2.34
CA GLU A 23 -7.16 -1.80 -1.40
C GLU A 23 -6.78 -1.41 0.04
N ALA A 24 -5.56 -1.73 0.49
CA ALA A 24 -5.07 -1.35 1.82
C ALA A 24 -4.99 0.17 2.01
N LYS A 25 -4.67 0.94 0.97
CA LYS A 25 -4.67 2.40 1.01
C LYS A 25 -6.08 2.97 1.16
N ASN A 26 -7.05 2.40 0.44
CA ASN A 26 -8.45 2.78 0.58
C ASN A 26 -8.98 2.46 1.97
N GLU A 27 -8.66 1.28 2.52
CA GLU A 27 -9.00 0.93 3.91
C GLU A 27 -8.44 1.94 4.91
N LEU A 28 -7.19 2.38 4.71
CA LEU A 28 -6.55 3.41 5.53
C LEU A 28 -7.33 4.74 5.49
N GLN A 29 -7.70 5.20 4.29
CA GLN A 29 -8.49 6.43 4.14
C GLN A 29 -9.89 6.31 4.74
N ILE A 30 -10.51 5.13 4.67
CA ILE A 30 -11.81 4.87 5.29
C ILE A 30 -11.66 4.90 6.81
N ALA A 31 -10.60 4.32 7.37
CA ALA A 31 -10.32 4.36 8.80
C ALA A 31 -10.05 5.79 9.30
N GLU A 32 -9.29 6.60 8.54
CA GLU A 32 -9.07 8.02 8.84
C GLU A 32 -10.38 8.81 8.84
N LYS A 33 -11.24 8.58 7.84
CA LYS A 33 -12.58 9.18 7.83
C LYS A 33 -13.38 8.72 9.03
N ALA A 34 -13.41 7.42 9.33
CA ALA A 34 -14.14 6.89 10.48
C ALA A 34 -13.69 7.53 11.80
N PHE A 35 -12.39 7.77 11.98
CA PHE A 35 -11.86 8.52 13.11
C PHE A 35 -12.38 9.97 13.14
N GLN A 36 -12.45 10.63 11.99
CA GLN A 36 -13.00 11.99 11.87
C GLN A 36 -14.51 12.08 12.18
N TRP A 37 -15.26 11.00 11.92
CA TRP A 37 -16.69 10.90 12.23
C TRP A 37 -16.99 10.34 13.62
N ALA A 38 -15.99 9.80 14.33
CA ALA A 38 -16.16 9.33 15.69
C ALA A 38 -16.65 10.49 16.56
N LYS A 39 -17.80 10.29 17.20
CA LYS A 39 -18.26 11.23 18.22
C LYS A 39 -17.28 11.13 19.39
N ASN A 40 -17.16 12.20 20.16
CA ASN A 40 -16.10 12.45 21.16
C ASN A 40 -16.13 11.48 22.39
N GLU A 41 -16.62 10.25 22.21
CA GLU A 41 -16.58 9.17 23.18
C GLU A 41 -15.20 8.52 23.15
N PRO A 42 -14.52 8.41 24.31
CA PRO A 42 -13.15 7.92 24.39
C PRO A 42 -13.00 6.49 23.87
N GLU A 43 -14.00 5.64 24.10
CA GLU A 43 -13.99 4.24 23.64
C GLU A 43 -14.10 4.13 22.10
N GLU A 44 -14.88 4.99 21.46
CA GLU A 44 -14.98 5.03 19.99
C GLU A 44 -13.69 5.55 19.35
N ILE A 45 -13.05 6.53 19.99
CA ILE A 45 -11.76 7.09 19.57
C ILE A 45 -10.67 6.01 19.64
N ASP A 46 -10.54 5.30 20.76
CA ASP A 46 -9.57 4.22 20.91
C ASP A 46 -9.80 3.10 19.89
N ALA A 47 -11.06 2.71 19.68
CA ALA A 47 -11.41 1.71 18.66
C ALA A 47 -11.06 2.18 17.24
N ALA A 48 -11.25 3.46 16.94
CA ALA A 48 -10.89 4.04 15.64
C ALA A 48 -9.37 4.13 15.45
N ILE A 49 -8.61 4.50 16.48
CA ILE A 49 -7.13 4.51 16.45
C ILE A 49 -6.58 3.11 16.21
N ALA A 50 -7.05 2.11 16.96
CA ALA A 50 -6.59 0.73 16.81
C ALA A 50 -6.83 0.18 15.39
N ARG A 51 -7.97 0.52 14.78
CA ARG A 51 -8.28 0.16 13.38
C ARG A 51 -7.35 0.85 12.39
N LEU A 52 -7.06 2.14 12.62
CA LEU A 52 -6.16 2.92 11.79
C LEU A 52 -4.72 2.40 11.85
N GLU A 53 -4.24 2.07 13.05
CA GLU A 53 -2.92 1.43 13.24
C GLU A 53 -2.84 0.07 12.56
N ALA A 54 -3.89 -0.76 12.66
CA ALA A 54 -3.95 -2.05 11.99
C ALA A 54 -3.90 -1.89 10.45
N ALA A 55 -4.64 -0.91 9.91
CA ALA A 55 -4.63 -0.60 8.47
C ALA A 55 -3.25 -0.08 8.01
N MET A 56 -2.60 0.80 8.79
CA MET A 56 -1.24 1.27 8.53
C MET A 56 -0.22 0.13 8.53
N PHE A 57 -0.31 -0.77 9.51
CA PHE A 57 0.57 -1.92 9.59
C PHE A 57 0.42 -2.82 8.35
N ARG A 58 -0.82 -3.12 7.96
CA ARG A 58 -1.11 -3.93 6.77
C ARG A 58 -0.56 -3.29 5.49
N TYR A 59 -0.78 -1.99 5.30
CA TYR A 59 -0.23 -1.24 4.17
C TYR A 59 1.30 -1.29 4.15
N ASN A 60 1.95 -1.06 5.28
CA ASN A 60 3.42 -1.10 5.39
C ASN A 60 4.00 -2.49 5.07
N VAL A 61 3.35 -3.57 5.50
CA VAL A 61 3.77 -4.94 5.17
C VAL A 61 3.67 -5.19 3.67
N LEU A 62 2.59 -4.75 3.02
CA LEU A 62 2.41 -4.89 1.58
C LEU A 62 3.45 -4.08 0.78
N ILE A 63 3.77 -2.86 1.23
CA ILE A 63 4.84 -2.05 0.64
C ILE A 63 6.21 -2.72 0.81
N LYS A 64 6.51 -3.30 1.97
CA LYS A 64 7.75 -4.08 2.18
C LYS A 64 7.81 -5.27 1.23
N LYS A 65 6.74 -6.07 1.13
CA LYS A 65 6.64 -7.18 0.19
C LYS A 65 6.85 -6.73 -1.26
N ALA A 66 6.23 -5.64 -1.69
CA ALA A 66 6.41 -5.09 -3.03
C ALA A 66 7.86 -4.67 -3.32
N LYS A 67 8.54 -4.08 -2.32
CA LYS A 67 9.98 -3.76 -2.41
C LYS A 67 10.83 -5.03 -2.54
N GLU A 68 10.54 -6.06 -1.74
CA GLU A 68 11.24 -7.35 -1.78
C GLU A 68 11.06 -8.08 -3.13
N MET A 69 9.87 -7.98 -3.74
CA MET A 69 9.60 -8.52 -5.07
C MET A 69 10.24 -7.71 -6.20
N GLY A 70 10.97 -6.64 -5.90
CA GLY A 70 11.64 -5.83 -6.90
C GLY A 70 10.67 -5.03 -7.77
N ILE A 71 9.43 -4.80 -7.31
CA ILE A 71 8.50 -3.83 -7.90
C ILE A 71 9.05 -2.44 -7.59
N LYS A 72 10.07 -2.03 -8.34
CA LYS A 72 10.53 -0.65 -8.36
C LYS A 72 9.42 0.14 -9.03
N LEU A 73 8.69 0.93 -8.24
CA LEU A 73 7.97 2.08 -8.77
C LEU A 73 9.00 2.84 -9.61
N ASP A 74 8.82 2.82 -10.92
CA ASP A 74 9.71 3.54 -11.82
C ASP A 74 9.77 4.98 -11.31
N LYS A 75 10.97 5.55 -11.20
CA LYS A 75 11.14 6.88 -10.58
C LYS A 75 10.23 7.89 -11.26
N VAL A 76 9.98 7.73 -12.57
CA VAL A 76 9.04 8.53 -13.35
C VAL A 76 7.62 8.43 -12.81
N THR A 77 7.14 7.23 -12.49
CA THR A 77 5.82 6.99 -11.86
C THR A 77 5.74 7.59 -10.45
N MET A 78 6.83 7.55 -9.69
CA MET A 78 6.86 8.13 -8.35
C MET A 78 6.81 9.67 -8.38
N TYR A 79 7.58 10.31 -9.27
CA TYR A 79 7.58 11.77 -9.43
C TYR A 79 6.25 12.30 -9.96
N SER A 80 5.56 11.56 -10.84
CA SER A 80 4.26 11.98 -11.38
C SER A 80 3.12 11.91 -10.35
N ILE A 81 3.25 11.13 -9.29
CA ILE A 81 2.31 11.12 -8.17
C ILE A 81 2.56 12.30 -7.21
N LEU A 82 3.82 12.72 -7.05
CA LEU A 82 4.23 13.78 -6.12
C LEU A 82 4.10 15.21 -6.70
N LEU A 83 4.10 15.36 -8.03
CA LEU A 83 4.00 16.65 -8.73
C LEU A 83 2.55 17.06 -9.07
N LYS A 84 1.55 16.42 -8.46
CA LYS A 84 0.13 16.71 -8.67
C LYS A 84 -0.46 17.54 -7.53
#